data_AF-A0A6P8ZNL9-F1
#
_entry.id   AF-A0A6P8ZNL9-F1
#
_cell.length_a   1.000
_cell.length_b   1.000
_cell.length_c   1.000
_cell.angle_alpha   90.00
_cell.angle_beta   90.00
_cell.angle_gamma   90.00
#
_symmetry.space_group_name_H-M   'P 1'
#
loop_
_entity.id
_entity.type
_entity.pdbx_description
1 polymer ?
#
loop_
_entity_poly.entity_id
_entity_poly.type
_entity_poly.pdbx_seq_one_letter_code
_entity_poly.pdbx_strand_id
1 'polypeptide(L)'
;MLDLVEFPKSCLPPSGTNTVFCFPGAPAGPTARISVKKAFCINNFGPREPLLKFGTHANLEAVGVQEEDAEEPQFAARPSAQGCIEELDLNDLCRVEPGESLEEKVATLKRLQQLGVRRLNNVWCNADSSWALDVLCCAASTLEEVCIFDPSEEHLLAVQGMPRLRRMRVSSRAPRSSPLSTLVLPKAQGGLKWLSVAGLPRPTLLSLLQALSASLEVLILEAELPSVRSSVPGECHSGPREPVDDLIDLLAQCDLRLSRLVLRRYTSKGHWQKGCRAQVAALRLILPGTEVQCQKCAKVPSELF
;
A
#
# COMPACT_ATOMS: atom_id res chain seq x y z
N MET A 1 -9.72 15.56 -69.13
CA MET A 1 -8.97 14.95 -68.01
C MET A 1 -9.22 15.78 -66.76
N LEU A 2 -10.28 15.44 -66.03
CA LEU A 2 -10.55 15.89 -64.67
C LEU A 2 -11.25 14.69 -64.01
N ASP A 3 -10.54 14.04 -63.09
CA ASP A 3 -11.02 12.88 -62.36
C ASP A 3 -11.94 13.30 -61.21
N LEU A 4 -13.08 12.61 -61.14
CA LEU A 4 -14.08 12.67 -60.09
C LEU A 4 -13.63 11.83 -58.89
N VAL A 5 -13.61 12.46 -57.71
CA VAL A 5 -13.47 11.80 -56.40
C VAL A 5 -14.87 11.46 -55.90
N GLU A 6 -15.17 10.16 -55.76
CA GLU A 6 -16.38 9.67 -55.12
C GLU A 6 -16.22 9.58 -53.60
N PHE A 7 -17.17 10.17 -52.86
CA PHE A 7 -17.39 9.95 -51.44
C PHE A 7 -18.49 8.89 -51.24
N PRO A 8 -18.31 7.88 -50.37
CA PRO A 8 -19.42 7.05 -49.93
C PRO A 8 -20.10 7.61 -48.68
N LYS A 9 -21.42 7.36 -48.67
CA LYS A 9 -22.47 7.90 -47.82
C LYS A 9 -22.52 7.27 -46.42
N SER A 10 -22.77 8.15 -45.44
CA SER A 10 -23.48 8.02 -44.16
C SER A 10 -24.07 6.67 -43.70
N CYS A 11 -23.69 6.33 -42.45
CA CYS A 11 -24.51 6.00 -41.26
C CYS A 11 -25.88 5.29 -41.41
N LEU A 12 -26.00 4.10 -40.78
CA LEU A 12 -27.18 3.61 -40.03
C LEU A 12 -26.73 2.51 -39.01
N PRO A 13 -27.22 2.51 -37.75
CA PRO A 13 -26.91 1.47 -36.76
C PRO A 13 -27.94 0.31 -36.77
N PRO A 14 -27.58 -0.91 -36.35
CA PRO A 14 -28.53 -2.01 -36.20
C PRO A 14 -29.23 -1.98 -34.84
N SER A 15 -30.57 -1.90 -34.90
CA SER A 15 -31.50 -2.09 -33.79
C SER A 15 -31.60 -3.58 -33.44
N GLY A 16 -31.12 -3.97 -32.26
CA GLY A 16 -31.35 -5.28 -31.66
C GLY A 16 -32.37 -5.17 -30.52
N THR A 17 -33.61 -5.57 -30.78
CA THR A 17 -34.69 -5.67 -29.80
C THR A 17 -34.49 -6.89 -28.92
N ASN A 18 -34.27 -6.70 -27.62
CA ASN A 18 -34.41 -7.77 -26.62
C ASN A 18 -35.86 -7.81 -26.12
N THR A 19 -36.54 -8.89 -26.49
CA THR A 19 -37.89 -9.25 -26.05
C THR A 19 -37.87 -9.64 -24.57
N VAL A 20 -38.62 -8.90 -23.76
CA VAL A 20 -38.89 -9.23 -22.34
C VAL A 20 -40.02 -10.24 -22.31
N PHE A 21 -39.75 -11.46 -21.85
CA PHE A 21 -40.79 -12.42 -21.47
C PHE A 21 -41.11 -12.23 -19.97
N CYS A 22 -42.32 -11.74 -19.68
CA CYS A 22 -42.89 -11.77 -18.34
C CYS A 22 -43.49 -13.15 -18.06
N PHE A 23 -43.01 -13.81 -17.00
CA PHE A 23 -43.74 -14.92 -16.35
C PHE A 23 -44.43 -14.39 -15.09
N PRO A 24 -45.73 -14.67 -14.86
CA PRO A 24 -46.39 -14.34 -13.62
C PRO A 24 -46.32 -15.51 -12.64
N GLY A 25 -45.98 -15.22 -11.38
CA GLY A 25 -46.40 -16.04 -10.24
C GLY A 25 -45.29 -16.78 -9.48
N ALA A 26 -44.79 -16.17 -8.41
CA ALA A 26 -44.44 -16.87 -7.16
C ALA A 26 -44.27 -15.84 -6.01
N PRO A 27 -44.68 -16.16 -4.78
CA PRO A 27 -44.88 -15.19 -3.71
C PRO A 27 -43.59 -14.74 -3.01
N ALA A 28 -43.62 -13.49 -2.55
CA ALA A 28 -42.59 -12.80 -1.81
C ALA A 28 -42.28 -13.49 -0.46
N GLY A 29 -41.03 -13.94 -0.31
CA GLY A 29 -40.42 -14.24 0.99
C GLY A 29 -39.48 -13.10 1.41
N PRO A 30 -39.41 -12.75 2.72
CA PRO A 30 -38.62 -11.62 3.18
C PRO A 30 -37.13 -11.95 3.13
N THR A 31 -36.40 -11.28 2.24
CA THR A 31 -34.93 -11.27 2.26
C THR A 31 -34.47 -10.37 3.39
N ALA A 32 -34.00 -10.99 4.48
CA ALA A 32 -33.31 -10.30 5.56
C ALA A 32 -31.99 -9.73 5.03
N ARG A 33 -31.97 -8.43 4.74
CA ARG A 33 -30.74 -7.66 4.54
C ARG A 33 -30.06 -7.50 5.90
N ILE A 34 -29.08 -8.36 6.18
CA ILE A 34 -28.12 -8.12 7.26
C ILE A 34 -27.23 -6.97 6.81
N SER A 35 -27.57 -5.75 7.23
CA SER A 35 -26.65 -4.62 7.20
C SER A 35 -25.59 -4.85 8.25
N VAL A 36 -24.42 -5.33 7.83
CA VAL A 36 -23.22 -5.30 8.66
C VAL A 36 -22.81 -3.83 8.78
N LYS A 37 -23.11 -3.22 9.94
CA LYS A 37 -22.60 -1.89 10.27
C LYS A 37 -21.06 -1.97 10.25
N LYS A 38 -20.44 -1.30 9.28
CA LYS A 38 -19.00 -1.01 9.26
C LYS A 38 -18.66 -0.32 10.60
N ALA A 39 -18.09 -1.07 11.53
CA ALA A 39 -17.49 -0.49 12.73
C ALA A 39 -16.19 0.15 12.28
N PHE A 40 -16.24 1.47 12.09
CA PHE A 40 -15.05 2.30 11.93
C PHE A 40 -14.20 2.11 13.20
N CYS A 41 -13.02 1.50 13.06
CA CYS A 41 -12.00 1.52 14.10
C CYS A 41 -11.44 2.95 14.18
N ILE A 42 -12.19 3.85 14.82
CA ILE A 42 -11.66 5.12 15.28
C ILE A 42 -10.91 4.79 16.57
N ASN A 43 -9.58 4.90 16.52
CA ASN A 43 -8.79 5.06 17.72
C ASN A 43 -9.35 6.27 18.48
N ASN A 44 -10.09 6.00 19.56
CA ASN A 44 -10.62 6.99 20.48
C ASN A 44 -9.45 7.71 21.17
N PHE A 45 -9.00 8.82 20.61
CA PHE A 45 -8.49 9.94 21.40
C PHE A 45 -9.67 10.86 21.66
N GLY A 46 -10.05 11.00 22.94
CA GLY A 46 -11.27 11.68 23.37
C GLY A 46 -11.38 13.15 22.91
N PRO A 47 -12.60 13.70 22.86
CA PRO A 47 -12.83 15.09 22.50
C PRO A 47 -12.44 16.00 23.68
N ARG A 48 -11.51 16.93 23.46
CA ARG A 48 -11.41 18.15 24.28
C ARG A 48 -12.51 19.10 23.80
N GLU A 49 -13.55 19.26 24.61
CA GLU A 49 -14.54 20.32 24.40
C GLU A 49 -13.90 21.71 24.47
N PRO A 50 -14.42 22.68 23.68
CA PRO A 50 -14.14 24.10 23.87
C PRO A 50 -15.32 24.76 24.61
N LEU A 51 -15.12 25.15 25.87
CA LEU A 51 -16.06 26.02 26.59
C LEU A 51 -15.41 27.38 26.89
N LEU A 52 -15.81 28.34 26.05
CA LEU A 52 -16.39 29.64 26.38
C LEU A 52 -15.70 30.60 27.39
N LYS A 53 -15.53 31.82 26.85
CA LYS A 53 -15.81 33.15 27.44
C LYS A 53 -14.80 33.74 28.43
N PHE A 54 -14.11 34.76 27.92
CA PHE A 54 -13.44 35.82 28.66
C PHE A 54 -14.42 36.57 29.57
N GLY A 55 -14.22 36.43 30.87
CA GLY A 55 -14.78 37.27 31.94
C GLY A 55 -13.65 38.05 32.61
N THR A 56 -13.93 39.31 32.88
CA THR A 56 -13.03 40.37 33.35
C THR A 56 -12.45 40.18 34.76
N HIS A 57 -11.23 40.69 34.91
CA HIS A 57 -10.47 41.02 36.11
C HIS A 57 -11.26 41.23 37.43
N ALA A 58 -10.83 40.56 38.50
CA ALA A 58 -10.39 41.18 39.76
C ALA A 58 -10.03 40.12 40.83
N ASN A 59 -9.12 40.53 41.73
CA ASN A 59 -8.71 39.93 43.02
C ASN A 59 -7.67 38.79 43.01
N LEU A 60 -6.42 39.25 43.14
CA LEU A 60 -5.33 38.56 43.82
C LEU A 60 -5.61 38.50 45.32
N GLU A 61 -5.98 37.33 45.82
CA GLU A 61 -5.70 36.96 47.21
C GLU A 61 -4.74 35.76 47.20
N ALA A 62 -3.60 35.97 47.87
CA ALA A 62 -2.55 34.99 48.01
C ALA A 62 -3.00 33.90 48.99
N VAL A 63 -3.34 32.73 48.45
CA VAL A 63 -3.53 31.50 49.22
C VAL A 63 -2.24 30.69 49.10
N GLY A 64 -1.58 30.48 50.24
CA GLY A 64 -0.40 29.62 50.35
C GLY A 64 -0.78 28.18 50.00
N VAL A 65 -0.21 27.66 48.93
CA VAL A 65 -0.33 26.26 48.53
C VAL A 65 0.75 25.49 49.29
N GLN A 66 0.30 24.56 50.13
CA GLN A 66 1.15 23.59 50.79
C GLN A 66 1.70 22.63 49.73
N GLU A 67 3.03 22.45 49.73
CA GLU A 67 3.74 21.42 48.99
C GLU A 67 3.34 20.06 49.57
N GLU A 68 2.29 19.45 49.02
CA GLU A 68 2.01 18.03 49.24
C GLU A 68 2.86 17.23 48.24
N ASP A 69 3.73 16.40 48.81
CA ASP A 69 4.56 15.40 48.15
C ASP A 69 3.72 14.51 47.24
N ALA A 70 3.58 14.91 45.97
CA ALA A 70 2.91 14.13 44.95
C ALA A 70 3.77 12.88 44.65
N GLU A 71 3.40 11.76 45.28
CA GLU A 71 3.90 10.43 44.96
C GLU A 71 3.90 10.23 43.44
N GLU A 72 5.10 10.15 42.89
CA GLU A 72 5.36 9.93 41.48
C GLU A 72 4.64 8.63 41.06
N PRO A 73 3.66 8.70 40.13
CA PRO A 73 2.86 7.54 39.77
C PRO A 73 3.80 6.47 39.22
N GLN A 74 3.98 5.41 40.01
CA GLN A 74 4.78 4.25 39.68
C GLN A 74 4.29 3.72 38.32
N PHE A 75 5.04 4.02 37.26
CA PHE A 75 4.78 3.49 35.93
C PHE A 75 4.86 1.98 36.03
N ALA A 76 3.68 1.34 36.09
CA ALA A 76 3.53 -0.10 36.12
C ALA A 76 4.48 -0.73 35.11
N ALA A 77 5.36 -1.60 35.62
CA ALA A 77 6.39 -2.27 34.85
C ALA A 77 5.77 -2.81 33.56
N ARG A 78 6.32 -2.40 32.41
CA ARG A 78 5.87 -2.88 31.09
C ARG A 78 5.81 -4.41 31.14
N PRO A 79 4.67 -5.04 30.81
CA PRO A 79 4.58 -6.49 30.76
C PRO A 79 5.74 -6.99 29.90
N SER A 80 6.58 -7.82 30.50
CA SER A 80 7.74 -8.40 29.84
C SER A 80 7.26 -9.15 28.60
N ALA A 81 7.98 -8.97 27.48
CA ALA A 81 7.63 -9.46 26.14
C ALA A 81 7.71 -11.00 26.00
N GLN A 82 7.28 -11.77 27.01
CA GLN A 82 7.12 -13.21 26.90
C GLN A 82 5.90 -13.51 26.02
N GLY A 83 6.15 -13.70 24.73
CA GLY A 83 5.16 -14.28 23.83
C GLY A 83 5.18 -13.82 22.38
N CYS A 84 5.96 -12.80 22.01
CA CYS A 84 5.85 -12.23 20.66
C CYS A 84 6.25 -13.22 19.55
N ILE A 85 5.39 -13.34 18.53
CA ILE A 85 5.70 -14.14 17.34
C ILE A 85 6.73 -13.37 16.51
N GLU A 86 7.91 -13.95 16.33
CA GLU A 86 8.96 -13.30 15.53
C GLU A 86 8.53 -13.19 14.05
N GLU A 87 7.99 -14.27 13.49
CA GLU A 87 7.57 -14.32 12.09
C GLU A 87 6.34 -15.20 11.94
N LEU A 88 5.38 -14.74 11.14
CA LEU A 88 4.20 -15.49 10.74
C LEU A 88 4.02 -15.38 9.23
N ASP A 89 4.11 -16.52 8.55
CA ASP A 89 3.81 -16.66 7.13
C ASP A 89 2.35 -17.05 6.94
N LEU A 90 1.61 -16.26 6.17
CA LEU A 90 0.20 -16.47 5.89
C LEU A 90 -0.09 -17.00 4.49
N ASN A 91 0.94 -17.42 3.73
CA ASN A 91 0.76 -17.86 2.35
C ASN A 91 -0.29 -18.96 2.19
N ASP A 92 -0.35 -19.91 3.13
CA ASP A 92 -1.31 -21.02 3.07
C ASP A 92 -2.72 -20.56 3.44
N LEU A 93 -2.88 -19.79 4.53
CA LEU A 93 -4.19 -19.31 5.00
C LEU A 93 -4.82 -18.25 4.10
N CYS A 94 -3.99 -17.42 3.43
CA CYS A 94 -4.46 -16.39 2.52
C CYS A 94 -4.98 -16.93 1.19
N ARG A 95 -4.54 -18.10 0.74
CA ARG A 95 -4.94 -18.66 -0.57
C ARG A 95 -6.23 -19.45 -0.54
N VAL A 96 -6.69 -19.78 0.65
CA VAL A 96 -7.91 -20.54 0.91
C VAL A 96 -9.14 -19.63 0.72
N GLU A 97 -10.17 -20.14 0.05
CA GLU A 97 -11.36 -19.34 -0.29
C GLU A 97 -12.07 -18.81 0.98
N PRO A 98 -12.81 -17.69 0.88
CA PRO A 98 -13.63 -17.21 1.99
C PRO A 98 -14.62 -18.28 2.46
N GLY A 99 -14.40 -18.83 3.66
CA GLY A 99 -15.25 -19.86 4.28
C GLY A 99 -14.53 -21.17 4.55
N GLU A 100 -13.50 -21.48 3.78
CA GLU A 100 -12.59 -22.58 4.06
C GLU A 100 -11.59 -22.15 5.17
N SER A 101 -11.21 -23.08 6.05
CA SER A 101 -10.31 -22.83 7.20
C SER A 101 -10.75 -21.70 8.16
N LEU A 102 -12.06 -21.47 8.35
CA LEU A 102 -12.56 -20.43 9.26
C LEU A 102 -12.03 -20.57 10.70
N GLU A 103 -11.97 -21.81 11.22
CA GLU A 103 -11.46 -22.07 12.57
C GLU A 103 -9.98 -21.68 12.70
N GLU A 104 -9.16 -22.01 11.71
CA GLU A 104 -7.73 -21.66 11.67
C GLU A 104 -7.52 -20.15 11.53
N LYS A 105 -8.32 -19.48 10.69
CA LYS A 105 -8.31 -18.02 10.53
C LYS A 105 -8.67 -17.31 11.84
N VAL A 106 -9.71 -17.77 12.54
CA VAL A 106 -10.12 -17.24 13.85
C VAL A 106 -9.05 -17.51 14.92
N ALA A 107 -8.50 -18.72 14.95
CA ALA A 107 -7.42 -19.07 15.87
C ALA A 107 -6.18 -18.19 15.64
N THR A 108 -5.85 -17.91 14.37
CA THR A 108 -4.75 -17.03 13.98
C THR A 108 -4.98 -15.60 14.45
N LEU A 109 -6.16 -15.03 14.23
CA LEU A 109 -6.49 -13.68 14.72
C LEU A 109 -6.40 -13.59 16.25
N LYS A 110 -6.93 -14.58 16.99
CA LYS A 110 -6.80 -14.64 18.45
C LYS A 110 -5.35 -14.69 18.89
N ARG A 111 -4.54 -15.51 18.22
CA ARG A 111 -3.10 -15.65 18.50
C ARG A 111 -2.37 -14.33 18.27
N LEU A 112 -2.65 -13.63 17.16
CA LEU A 112 -2.08 -12.31 16.86
C LEU A 112 -2.45 -11.27 17.92
N GLN A 113 -3.70 -11.26 18.39
CA GLN A 113 -4.14 -10.33 19.44
C GLN A 113 -3.47 -10.61 20.79
N GLN A 114 -3.26 -11.88 21.14
CA GLN A 114 -2.69 -12.27 22.43
C GLN A 114 -1.17 -12.10 22.49
N LEU A 115 -0.48 -12.45 21.41
CA LEU A 115 0.97 -12.54 21.38
C LEU A 115 1.64 -11.37 20.64
N GLY A 116 0.93 -10.75 19.70
CA GLY A 116 1.52 -9.84 18.72
C GLY A 116 2.41 -10.58 17.72
N VAL A 117 2.89 -9.83 16.73
CA VAL A 117 3.78 -10.35 15.69
C VAL A 117 4.73 -9.25 15.22
N ARG A 118 6.01 -9.60 15.00
CA ARG A 118 7.01 -8.63 14.50
C ARG A 118 7.07 -8.62 12.98
N ARG A 119 6.96 -9.79 12.33
CA ARG A 119 7.01 -9.91 10.86
C ARG A 119 5.84 -10.70 10.31
N LEU A 120 5.12 -10.09 9.37
CA LEU A 120 4.05 -10.73 8.61
C LEU A 120 4.49 -10.93 7.16
N ASN A 121 4.52 -12.19 6.74
CA ASN A 121 4.91 -12.58 5.39
C ASN A 121 3.72 -13.10 4.59
N ASN A 122 3.77 -12.83 3.27
CA ASN A 122 2.83 -13.35 2.29
C ASN A 122 1.34 -13.09 2.58
N VAL A 123 1.00 -11.86 2.96
CA VAL A 123 -0.39 -11.44 3.15
C VAL A 123 -1.03 -11.14 1.78
N TRP A 124 -1.87 -12.03 1.26
CA TRP A 124 -2.60 -11.80 0.02
C TRP A 124 -3.93 -11.10 0.29
N CYS A 125 -4.00 -9.81 -0.01
CA CYS A 125 -5.12 -8.94 0.31
C CYS A 125 -6.33 -9.09 -0.63
N ASN A 126 -6.18 -9.73 -1.79
CA ASN A 126 -7.24 -9.90 -2.78
C ASN A 126 -8.05 -11.20 -2.63
N ALA A 127 -7.51 -12.23 -1.98
CA ALA A 127 -8.18 -13.51 -1.82
C ALA A 127 -9.29 -13.47 -0.74
N ASP A 128 -8.98 -12.88 0.42
CA ASP A 128 -9.95 -12.60 1.49
C ASP A 128 -9.63 -11.22 2.08
N SER A 129 -10.13 -10.17 1.41
CA SER A 129 -9.82 -8.78 1.74
C SER A 129 -10.24 -8.39 3.16
N SER A 130 -11.35 -8.91 3.66
CA SER A 130 -11.79 -8.64 5.03
C SER A 130 -10.83 -9.24 6.05
N TRP A 131 -10.50 -10.52 5.89
CA TRP A 131 -9.64 -11.21 6.85
C TRP A 131 -8.20 -10.67 6.81
N ALA A 132 -7.67 -10.35 5.63
CA ALA A 132 -6.36 -9.72 5.50
C ALA A 132 -6.30 -8.36 6.24
N LEU A 133 -7.37 -7.56 6.14
CA LEU A 133 -7.47 -6.30 6.88
C LEU A 133 -7.52 -6.54 8.40
N ASP A 134 -8.29 -7.53 8.87
CA ASP A 134 -8.35 -7.89 10.29
C ASP A 134 -7.00 -8.34 10.84
N VAL A 135 -6.24 -9.13 10.07
CA VAL A 135 -4.86 -9.53 10.40
C VAL A 135 -3.96 -8.30 10.60
N LEU A 136 -3.98 -7.36 9.64
CA LEU A 136 -3.17 -6.15 9.71
C LEU A 136 -3.55 -5.30 10.93
N CYS A 137 -4.85 -5.11 11.19
CA CYS A 137 -5.34 -4.39 12.35
C CYS A 137 -4.92 -5.05 13.68
N CYS A 138 -5.01 -6.38 13.78
CA CYS A 138 -4.58 -7.10 14.98
C CYS A 138 -3.07 -6.98 15.24
N ALA A 139 -2.27 -6.93 14.18
CA ALA A 139 -0.81 -6.81 14.27
C ALA A 139 -0.31 -5.36 14.47
N ALA A 140 -1.16 -4.35 14.25
CA ALA A 140 -0.76 -2.96 14.03
C ALA A 140 0.20 -2.37 15.08
N SER A 141 0.04 -2.72 16.35
CA SER A 141 0.84 -2.16 17.46
C SER A 141 2.22 -2.83 17.63
N THR A 142 2.42 -4.02 17.07
CA THR A 142 3.63 -4.85 17.25
C THR A 142 4.42 -5.06 15.97
N LEU A 143 3.79 -4.85 14.80
CA LEU A 143 4.38 -5.13 13.51
C LEU A 143 5.55 -4.20 13.17
N GLU A 144 6.69 -4.79 12.81
CA GLU A 144 7.92 -4.11 12.39
C GLU A 144 8.18 -4.31 10.89
N GLU A 145 7.81 -5.47 10.34
CA GLU A 145 7.99 -5.79 8.92
C GLU A 145 6.73 -6.43 8.32
N VAL A 146 6.38 -6.04 7.10
CA VAL A 146 5.21 -6.59 6.40
C VAL A 146 5.49 -6.82 4.91
N CYS A 147 4.99 -7.94 4.38
CA CYS A 147 4.96 -8.25 2.95
C CYS A 147 3.51 -8.48 2.49
N ILE A 148 2.94 -7.51 1.77
CA ILE A 148 1.56 -7.53 1.28
C ILE A 148 1.50 -7.66 -0.25
N PHE A 149 0.55 -8.46 -0.72
CA PHE A 149 0.27 -8.71 -2.13
C PHE A 149 -1.14 -8.26 -2.48
N ASP A 150 -1.27 -7.53 -3.58
CA ASP A 150 -2.52 -6.98 -4.11
C ASP A 150 -3.36 -6.18 -3.09
N PRO A 151 -2.76 -5.21 -2.37
CA PRO A 151 -3.50 -4.44 -1.37
C PRO A 151 -4.51 -3.48 -2.00
N SER A 152 -5.67 -3.36 -1.35
CA SER A 152 -6.59 -2.24 -1.55
C SER A 152 -6.14 -0.99 -0.78
N GLU A 153 -6.84 0.13 -1.00
CA GLU A 153 -6.65 1.39 -0.25
C GLU A 153 -6.78 1.20 1.27
N GLU A 154 -7.78 0.45 1.73
CA GLU A 154 -8.02 0.20 3.16
C GLU A 154 -6.82 -0.52 3.82
N HIS A 155 -6.19 -1.47 3.10
CA HIS A 155 -5.00 -2.17 3.60
C HIS A 155 -3.78 -1.24 3.68
N LEU A 156 -3.55 -0.39 2.67
CA LEU A 156 -2.44 0.57 2.68
C LEU A 156 -2.59 1.59 3.82
N LEU A 157 -3.81 2.08 4.05
CA LEU A 157 -4.10 2.99 5.16
C LEU A 157 -3.86 2.31 6.52
N ALA A 158 -4.28 1.06 6.69
CA ALA A 158 -4.05 0.31 7.92
C ALA A 158 -2.54 0.17 8.21
N VAL A 159 -1.74 -0.18 7.21
CA VAL A 159 -0.29 -0.36 7.35
C VAL A 159 0.43 0.95 7.65
N GLN A 160 0.02 2.07 7.05
CA GLN A 160 0.63 3.37 7.34
C GLN A 160 0.39 3.87 8.76
N GLY A 161 -0.73 3.48 9.37
CA GLY A 161 -1.04 3.82 10.76
C GLY A 161 -0.19 3.06 11.79
N MET A 162 0.67 2.13 11.37
CA MET A 162 1.42 1.27 12.28
C MET A 162 2.67 1.98 12.84
N PRO A 163 2.73 2.24 14.16
CA PRO A 163 3.78 3.09 14.75
C PRO A 163 5.17 2.45 14.74
N ARG A 164 5.23 1.11 14.73
CA ARG A 164 6.48 0.34 14.81
C ARG A 164 7.01 -0.13 13.45
N LEU A 165 6.23 0.05 12.39
CA LEU A 165 6.61 -0.46 11.08
C LEU A 165 7.91 0.21 10.59
N ARG A 166 8.88 -0.61 10.20
CA ARG A 166 10.20 -0.20 9.69
C ARG A 166 10.45 -0.67 8.27
N ARG A 167 9.90 -1.84 7.89
CA ARG A 167 10.04 -2.40 6.55
C ARG A 167 8.69 -2.77 5.94
N MET A 168 8.48 -2.39 4.69
CA MET A 168 7.31 -2.79 3.93
C MET A 168 7.72 -3.29 2.55
N ARG A 169 7.26 -4.49 2.18
CA ARG A 169 7.22 -4.96 0.80
C ARG A 169 5.78 -4.96 0.33
N VAL A 170 5.53 -4.29 -0.79
CA VAL A 170 4.22 -4.23 -1.44
C VAL A 170 4.35 -4.64 -2.89
N SER A 171 3.55 -5.61 -3.29
CA SER A 171 3.45 -6.04 -4.69
C SER A 171 2.00 -5.99 -5.14
N SER A 172 1.75 -5.59 -6.38
CA SER A 172 0.45 -5.80 -7.01
C SER A 172 0.61 -6.40 -8.40
N ARG A 173 -0.29 -7.33 -8.71
CA ARG A 173 -0.53 -7.93 -10.02
C ARG A 173 -1.78 -7.36 -10.69
N ALA A 174 -2.52 -6.50 -9.99
CA ALA A 174 -3.75 -5.93 -10.52
C ALA A 174 -3.45 -5.17 -11.82
N PRO A 175 -4.29 -5.32 -12.86
CA PRO A 175 -4.14 -4.55 -14.07
C PRO A 175 -4.18 -3.06 -13.71
N ARG A 176 -3.36 -2.26 -14.41
CA ARG A 176 -3.18 -0.81 -14.18
C ARG A 176 -4.47 0.03 -14.27
N SER A 177 -5.60 -0.59 -14.58
CA SER A 177 -6.90 0.03 -14.83
C SER A 177 -7.78 0.22 -13.59
N SER A 178 -7.39 -0.25 -12.41
CA SER A 178 -8.12 0.07 -11.17
C SER A 178 -7.46 1.26 -10.48
N PRO A 179 -7.99 2.49 -10.65
CA PRO A 179 -7.42 3.68 -10.04
C PRO A 179 -7.63 3.64 -8.53
N LEU A 180 -6.57 3.40 -7.76
CA LEU A 180 -6.49 3.82 -6.34
C LEU A 180 -6.15 5.33 -6.25
N SER A 181 -6.50 6.11 -7.26
CA SER A 181 -5.94 7.43 -7.57
C SER A 181 -6.30 8.54 -6.59
N THR A 182 -7.16 8.27 -5.60
CA THR A 182 -7.62 9.26 -4.61
C THR A 182 -7.04 9.04 -3.22
N LEU A 183 -6.10 8.11 -3.08
CA LEU A 183 -5.49 7.77 -1.80
C LEU A 183 -4.69 8.98 -1.27
N VAL A 184 -5.33 9.78 -0.42
CA VAL A 184 -4.67 10.83 0.37
C VAL A 184 -4.14 10.15 1.63
N LEU A 185 -2.91 9.68 1.52
CA LEU A 185 -2.22 9.04 2.62
C LEU A 185 -1.83 10.12 3.64
N PRO A 186 -2.24 9.98 4.91
CA PRO A 186 -1.74 10.87 5.95
C PRO A 186 -0.22 10.76 5.98
N LYS A 187 0.47 11.86 6.28
CA LYS A 187 1.92 11.81 6.49
C LYS A 187 2.20 10.73 7.54
N ALA A 188 2.98 9.72 7.16
CA ALA A 188 3.20 8.58 8.02
C ALA A 188 3.83 9.06 9.34
N GLN A 189 3.16 8.78 10.44
CA GLN A 189 3.71 9.04 11.77
C GLN A 189 4.70 7.95 12.19
N GLY A 190 4.71 6.82 11.45
CA GLY A 190 5.65 5.72 11.61
C GLY A 190 7.00 5.99 10.94
N GLY A 191 8.08 5.61 11.62
CA GLY A 191 9.44 5.63 11.07
C GLY A 191 9.71 4.50 10.07
N LEU A 192 8.88 4.36 9.05
CA LEU A 192 9.12 3.40 7.96
C LEU A 192 10.38 3.83 7.20
N LYS A 193 11.41 3.00 7.25
CA LYS A 193 12.74 3.32 6.68
C LYS A 193 13.00 2.60 5.37
N TRP A 194 12.34 1.47 5.14
CA TRP A 194 12.62 0.60 4.01
C TRP A 194 11.33 0.24 3.28
N LEU A 195 11.31 0.44 1.96
CA LEU A 195 10.17 0.15 1.10
C LEU A 195 10.64 -0.61 -0.15
N SER A 196 10.03 -1.76 -0.42
CA SER A 196 10.15 -2.47 -1.69
C SER A 196 8.81 -2.51 -2.40
N VAL A 197 8.77 -2.03 -3.65
CA VAL A 197 7.55 -1.93 -4.45
C VAL A 197 7.67 -2.71 -5.75
N ALA A 198 6.62 -3.47 -6.08
CA ALA A 198 6.44 -4.12 -7.37
C ALA A 198 5.02 -3.92 -7.92
N GLY A 199 4.92 -3.57 -9.21
CA GLY A 199 3.64 -3.59 -9.94
C GLY A 199 2.53 -2.66 -9.43
N LEU A 200 2.84 -1.67 -8.58
CA LEU A 200 1.84 -0.68 -8.16
C LEU A 200 1.50 0.30 -9.29
N PRO A 201 0.23 0.72 -9.45
CA PRO A 201 -0.14 1.79 -10.36
C PRO A 201 0.61 3.08 -10.03
N ARG A 202 1.00 3.83 -11.07
CA ARG A 202 1.77 5.08 -10.95
C ARG A 202 1.17 6.08 -9.94
N PRO A 203 -0.16 6.39 -9.96
CA PRO A 203 -0.74 7.32 -9.00
C PRO A 203 -0.59 6.82 -7.55
N THR A 204 -0.82 5.53 -7.31
CA THR A 204 -0.68 4.91 -5.99
C THR A 204 0.75 4.97 -5.49
N LEU A 205 1.72 4.65 -6.36
CA LEU A 205 3.14 4.75 -6.02
C LEU A 205 3.53 6.18 -5.66
N LEU A 206 3.08 7.17 -6.45
CA LEU A 206 3.34 8.58 -6.18
C LEU A 206 2.80 9.01 -4.81
N SER A 207 1.52 8.74 -4.51
CA SER A 207 0.93 9.06 -3.20
C SER A 207 1.67 8.37 -2.05
N LEU A 208 2.07 7.11 -2.25
CA LEU A 208 2.81 6.34 -1.26
C LEU A 208 4.18 6.95 -0.96
N LEU A 209 4.94 7.30 -2.00
CA LEU A 209 6.25 7.93 -1.84
C LEU A 209 6.16 9.33 -1.24
N GLN A 210 5.15 10.12 -1.61
CA GLN A 210 4.93 11.44 -1.02
C GLN A 210 4.64 11.37 0.48
N ALA A 211 3.79 10.42 0.90
CA ALA A 211 3.45 10.22 2.31
C ALA A 211 4.64 9.74 3.17
N LEU A 212 5.61 9.07 2.55
CA LEU A 212 6.80 8.48 3.20
C LEU A 212 8.09 9.30 2.98
N SER A 213 8.01 10.41 2.25
CA SER A 213 9.17 11.19 1.80
C SER A 213 10.15 11.60 2.91
N ALA A 214 9.63 11.88 4.11
CA ALA A 214 10.41 12.33 5.25
C ALA A 214 11.09 11.20 6.04
N SER A 215 10.59 9.96 6.00
CA SER A 215 11.07 8.85 6.82
C SER A 215 11.79 7.76 6.04
N LEU A 216 11.55 7.68 4.73
CA LEU A 216 12.08 6.63 3.88
C LEU A 216 13.58 6.79 3.62
N GLU A 217 14.37 5.80 4.03
CA GLU A 217 15.84 5.77 3.85
C GLU A 217 16.25 4.89 2.67
N VAL A 218 15.53 3.79 2.42
CA VAL A 218 15.83 2.80 1.39
C VAL A 218 14.60 2.52 0.55
N LEU A 219 14.73 2.72 -0.77
CA LEU A 219 13.68 2.40 -1.73
C LEU A 219 14.18 1.33 -2.71
N ILE A 220 13.43 0.25 -2.86
CA ILE A 220 13.62 -0.78 -3.88
C ILE A 220 12.45 -0.71 -4.84
N LEU A 221 12.75 -0.48 -6.10
CA LEU A 221 11.75 -0.46 -7.17
C LEU A 221 11.98 -1.65 -8.07
N GLU A 222 11.00 -2.53 -8.10
CA GLU A 222 10.89 -3.58 -9.08
C GLU A 222 10.35 -2.97 -10.37
N ALA A 223 11.27 -2.60 -11.25
CA ALA A 223 10.92 -2.15 -12.58
C ALA A 223 10.41 -3.37 -13.35
N GLU A 224 9.09 -3.53 -13.39
CA GLU A 224 8.44 -4.29 -14.44
C GLU A 224 8.78 -3.59 -15.75
N LEU A 225 9.87 -4.03 -16.38
CA LEU A 225 10.08 -3.74 -17.78
C LEU A 225 8.81 -4.22 -18.48
N PRO A 226 8.14 -3.37 -19.28
CA PRO A 226 6.99 -3.81 -20.06
C PRO A 226 7.42 -5.09 -20.74
N SER A 227 6.85 -6.21 -20.30
CA SER A 227 7.16 -7.50 -20.88
C SER A 227 6.82 -7.32 -22.33
N VAL A 228 7.85 -7.41 -23.18
CA VAL A 228 7.71 -7.42 -24.63
C VAL A 228 6.91 -8.69 -24.94
N ARG A 229 5.59 -8.63 -24.76
CA ARG A 229 4.66 -9.52 -25.40
C ARG A 229 4.72 -9.08 -26.85
N SER A 230 5.74 -9.62 -27.52
CA SER A 230 5.90 -9.62 -28.96
C SER A 230 4.66 -10.29 -29.53
N SER A 231 3.65 -9.49 -29.90
CA SER A 231 2.45 -9.98 -30.57
C SER A 231 2.73 -10.36 -32.03
N VAL A 232 3.97 -10.27 -32.50
CA VAL A 232 4.38 -10.62 -33.86
C VAL A 232 5.42 -11.75 -33.79
N PRO A 233 5.11 -12.96 -34.29
CA PRO A 233 6.13 -13.97 -34.57
C PRO A 233 7.02 -13.44 -35.71
N GLY A 234 8.28 -13.10 -35.39
CA GLY A 234 9.30 -12.79 -36.41
C GLY A 234 9.85 -11.37 -36.38
N GLU A 235 9.20 -10.42 -35.70
CA GLU A 235 9.73 -9.06 -35.59
C GLU A 235 10.14 -8.76 -34.15
N CYS A 236 11.46 -8.66 -33.96
CA CYS A 236 12.08 -8.18 -32.73
C CYS A 236 11.85 -6.67 -32.61
N HIS A 237 10.59 -6.23 -32.47
CA HIS A 237 10.29 -4.82 -32.28
C HIS A 237 10.89 -4.36 -30.94
N SER A 238 11.90 -3.52 -31.08
CA SER A 238 12.69 -2.91 -30.03
C SER A 238 12.08 -1.58 -29.57
N GLY A 239 10.75 -1.51 -29.42
CA GLY A 239 10.08 -0.33 -28.89
C GLY A 239 8.66 -0.58 -28.36
N PRO A 240 8.07 0.39 -27.66
CA PRO A 240 8.68 1.47 -26.88
C PRO A 240 8.92 0.97 -25.45
N ARG A 241 10.15 1.13 -24.96
CA ARG A 241 10.43 1.06 -23.53
C ARG A 241 9.50 2.07 -22.87
N GLU A 242 8.74 1.68 -21.86
CA GLU A 242 8.19 2.70 -20.97
C GLU A 242 9.36 3.57 -20.52
N PRO A 243 9.28 4.89 -20.77
CA PRO A 243 10.45 5.71 -20.83
C PRO A 243 11.07 5.70 -19.45
N VAL A 244 12.39 5.57 -19.44
CA VAL A 244 13.22 5.89 -18.28
C VAL A 244 12.75 7.19 -17.61
N ASP A 245 12.19 8.09 -18.41
CA ASP A 245 11.59 9.36 -18.06
C ASP A 245 10.41 9.24 -17.08
N ASP A 246 9.49 8.27 -17.21
CA ASP A 246 8.31 8.22 -16.31
C ASP A 246 8.70 7.95 -14.84
N LEU A 247 9.70 7.08 -14.64
CA LEU A 247 10.23 6.83 -13.29
C LEU A 247 10.99 8.05 -12.75
N ILE A 248 11.76 8.73 -13.60
CA ILE A 248 12.49 9.94 -13.23
C ILE A 248 11.50 11.03 -12.85
N ASP A 249 10.47 11.25 -13.66
CA ASP A 249 9.42 12.24 -13.42
C ASP A 249 8.67 11.94 -12.13
N LEU A 250 8.33 10.67 -11.87
CA LEU A 250 7.68 10.24 -10.63
C LEU A 250 8.56 10.52 -9.40
N LEU A 251 9.85 10.21 -9.46
CA LEU A 251 10.75 10.45 -8.33
C LEU A 251 11.07 11.93 -8.14
N ALA A 252 11.16 12.72 -9.22
CA ALA A 252 11.37 14.16 -9.17
C ALA A 252 10.17 14.92 -8.55
N GLN A 253 8.97 14.34 -8.61
CA GLN A 253 7.77 14.88 -7.94
C GLN A 253 7.72 14.58 -6.44
N CYS A 254 8.68 13.82 -5.92
CA CYS A 254 8.77 13.46 -4.50
C CYS A 254 10.01 14.11 -3.87
N ASP A 255 9.84 14.80 -2.74
CA ASP A 255 10.96 15.34 -1.95
C ASP A 255 11.63 14.24 -1.11
N LEU A 256 12.15 13.19 -1.78
CA LEU A 256 12.70 12.01 -1.10
C LEU A 256 14.12 12.28 -0.59
N ARG A 257 14.38 11.92 0.66
CA ARG A 257 15.71 11.97 1.29
C ARG A 257 16.32 10.58 1.43
N LEU A 258 16.41 9.86 0.32
CA LEU A 258 16.88 8.48 0.30
C LEU A 258 18.40 8.40 0.55
N SER A 259 18.80 7.46 1.39
CA SER A 259 20.18 6.98 1.45
C SER A 259 20.51 6.05 0.28
N ARG A 260 19.54 5.23 -0.14
CA ARG A 260 19.74 4.18 -1.14
C ARG A 260 18.50 3.96 -2.01
N LEU A 261 18.71 3.87 -3.31
CA LEU A 261 17.70 3.48 -4.31
C LEU A 261 18.21 2.27 -5.09
N VAL A 262 17.48 1.15 -5.05
CA VAL A 262 17.83 -0.06 -5.81
C VAL A 262 16.80 -0.36 -6.88
N LEU A 263 17.26 -0.43 -8.13
CA LEU A 263 16.47 -0.88 -9.27
C LEU A 263 16.60 -2.41 -9.43
N ARG A 264 15.52 -3.12 -9.12
CA ARG A 264 15.38 -4.56 -9.35
C ARG A 264 14.79 -4.80 -10.74
N ARG A 265 15.44 -5.66 -11.52
CA ARG A 265 15.09 -5.92 -12.92
C ARG A 265 14.93 -7.41 -13.17
N TYR A 266 13.71 -7.85 -13.44
CA TYR A 266 13.43 -9.25 -13.79
C TYR A 266 13.48 -9.43 -15.31
N THR A 267 14.70 -9.56 -15.85
CA THR A 267 14.87 -9.99 -17.24
C THR A 267 15.50 -11.37 -17.29
N SER A 268 14.80 -12.36 -17.85
CA SER A 268 15.41 -13.66 -18.16
C SER A 268 16.36 -13.56 -19.37
N LYS A 269 16.05 -12.66 -20.32
CA LYS A 269 16.74 -12.51 -21.61
C LYS A 269 17.96 -11.57 -21.59
N GLY A 270 18.71 -11.56 -20.49
CA GLY A 270 19.89 -10.70 -20.34
C GLY A 270 19.55 -9.28 -19.87
N HIS A 271 20.56 -8.62 -19.29
CA HIS A 271 20.44 -7.31 -18.67
C HIS A 271 21.02 -6.25 -19.61
N TRP A 272 20.19 -5.35 -20.16
CA TRP A 272 20.65 -4.32 -21.09
C TRP A 272 21.51 -3.26 -20.37
N GLN A 273 22.81 -3.54 -20.30
CA GLN A 273 23.73 -2.84 -19.42
C GLN A 273 23.89 -1.36 -19.78
N LYS A 274 23.96 -1.01 -21.07
CA LYS A 274 24.10 0.39 -21.52
C LYS A 274 22.93 1.25 -21.06
N GLY A 275 21.69 0.79 -21.27
CA GLY A 275 20.50 1.51 -20.82
C GLY A 275 20.36 1.56 -19.31
N CYS A 276 20.70 0.47 -18.63
CA CYS A 276 20.68 0.45 -17.17
C CYS A 276 21.64 1.50 -16.60
N ARG A 277 22.87 1.60 -17.14
CA ARG A 277 23.84 2.63 -16.74
C ARG A 277 23.30 4.04 -17.00
N ALA A 278 22.69 4.27 -18.16
CA ALA A 278 22.11 5.57 -18.49
C ALA A 278 20.97 5.96 -17.52
N GLN A 279 20.05 5.03 -17.22
CA GLN A 279 18.97 5.25 -16.25
C GLN A 279 19.51 5.51 -14.83
N VAL A 280 20.49 4.72 -14.37
CA VAL A 280 21.12 4.93 -13.05
C VAL A 280 21.82 6.30 -13.00
N ALA A 281 22.50 6.71 -14.07
CA ALA A 281 23.13 8.03 -14.14
C ALA A 281 22.09 9.15 -14.07
N ALA A 282 20.99 9.04 -14.82
CA ALA A 282 19.92 10.03 -14.78
C ALA A 282 19.26 10.15 -13.40
N LEU A 283 19.01 9.02 -12.72
CA LEU A 283 18.48 9.02 -11.36
C LEU A 283 19.43 9.67 -10.35
N ARG A 284 20.74 9.54 -10.51
CA ARG A 284 21.72 10.22 -9.65
C ARG A 284 21.73 11.73 -9.81
N LEU A 285 21.31 12.23 -10.99
CA LEU A 285 21.19 13.67 -11.21
C LEU A 285 20.01 14.26 -10.44
N ILE A 286 18.88 13.53 -10.36
CA ILE A 286 17.67 14.00 -9.65
C ILE A 286 17.67 13.69 -8.15
N LEU A 287 18.45 12.69 -7.71
CA LEU A 287 18.57 12.30 -6.30
C LEU A 287 20.02 12.47 -5.82
N PRO A 288 20.49 13.73 -5.65
CA PRO A 288 21.84 13.99 -5.19
C PRO A 288 22.06 13.44 -3.76
N GLY A 289 23.19 12.77 -3.55
CA GLY A 289 23.52 12.14 -2.26
C GLY A 289 22.89 10.76 -2.03
N THR A 290 22.00 10.30 -2.91
CA THR A 290 21.42 8.95 -2.83
C THR A 290 22.30 7.92 -3.55
N GLU A 291 22.53 6.78 -2.91
CA GLU A 291 23.19 5.64 -3.55
C GLU A 291 22.23 4.92 -4.52
N VAL A 292 22.28 5.29 -5.80
CA VAL A 292 21.48 4.62 -6.85
C VAL A 292 22.24 3.42 -7.43
N GLN A 293 21.63 2.23 -7.34
CA GLN A 293 22.19 0.97 -7.83
C GLN A 293 21.18 0.19 -8.67
N CYS A 294 21.69 -0.66 -9.57
CA CYS A 294 20.90 -1.75 -10.15
C CYS A 294 21.36 -3.07 -9.54
N GLN A 295 20.41 -3.87 -9.04
CA GLN A 295 20.67 -5.15 -8.37
C GLN A 295 21.60 -6.05 -9.19
N LYS A 296 21.32 -6.21 -10.50
CA LYS A 296 22.11 -7.07 -11.39
C LYS A 296 23.51 -6.53 -11.68
N CYS A 297 23.66 -5.21 -11.84
CA CYS A 297 24.97 -4.61 -12.11
C CYS A 297 25.90 -4.68 -10.89
N ALA A 298 25.35 -4.38 -9.71
CA ALA A 298 26.10 -4.30 -8.47
C ALA A 298 26.22 -5.66 -7.76
N LYS A 299 25.61 -6.73 -8.31
CA LYS A 299 25.58 -8.08 -7.72
C LYS A 299 25.05 -8.06 -6.28
N VAL A 300 24.04 -7.23 -6.02
CA VAL A 300 23.46 -7.14 -4.67
C VAL A 300 22.68 -8.44 -4.40
N PRO A 301 22.94 -9.13 -3.26
CA PRO A 301 22.28 -10.38 -2.91
C PRO A 301 20.75 -10.25 -2.89
N SER A 302 20.05 -11.23 -3.45
CA SER A 302 18.58 -11.28 -3.47
C SER A 302 17.94 -11.24 -2.08
N GLU A 303 18.66 -11.67 -1.04
CA GLU A 303 18.21 -11.75 0.36
C GLU A 303 18.04 -10.38 1.03
N LEU A 304 18.61 -9.33 0.44
CA LEU A 304 18.44 -7.96 0.90
C LEU A 304 17.13 -7.31 0.40
N PHE A 305 16.31 -8.05 -0.36
CA PHE A 305 15.17 -7.54 -1.12
C PHE A 305 13.88 -8.23 -0.77
#